data_AF-A0A847WU33-F1
#
_entry.id   AF-A0A847WU33-F1
#
_cell.length_a   1.000
_cell.length_b   1.000
_cell.length_c   1.000
_cell.angle_alpha   90.00
_cell.angle_beta   90.00
_cell.angle_gamma   90.00
#
_symmetry.space_group_name_H-M   'P 1'
#
loop_
_entity.id
_entity.type
_entity.pdbx_description
1 polymer ?
#
loop_
_entity_poly.entity_id
_entity_poly.type
_entity_poly.pdbx_seq_one_letter_code
_entity_poly.pdbx_strand_id
1 'polypeptide(L)' 'MLNRVVLVGRLTKDPDLRYTANGTAVANFTVAVNRPFS' A
#
# COMPACT_ATOMS: atom_id res chain seq x y z
N MET A 1 -0.68 7.76 -22.11
CA MET A 1 -1.71 6.92 -21.47
C MET A 1 -1.70 7.20 -19.97
N LEU A 2 -2.85 7.19 -19.28
CA LEU A 2 -2.95 7.52 -17.85
C LEU A 2 -3.25 6.26 -17.02
N ASN A 3 -2.44 5.99 -15.98
CA ASN A 3 -2.68 4.94 -14.98
C ASN A 3 -2.61 5.58 -13.58
N ARG A 4 -3.74 5.60 -12.84
CA ARG A 4 -3.87 6.25 -11.53
C ARG A 4 -4.80 5.45 -10.62
N VAL A 5 -4.39 5.25 -9.37
CA VAL A 5 -5.16 4.52 -8.34
C VAL A 5 -5.26 5.39 -7.07
N VAL A 6 -6.46 5.48 -6.48
CA VAL A 6 -6.71 6.18 -5.20
C VAL A 6 -7.52 5.24 -4.31
N LEU A 7 -7.02 4.95 -3.11
CA LEU A 7 -7.65 4.05 -2.12
C LEU A 7 -7.68 4.73 -0.75
N VAL A 8 -8.77 4.56 0.00
CA VAL A 8 -8.91 4.99 1.39
C VAL A 8 -9.36 3.81 2.22
N GLY A 9 -8.59 3.45 3.25
CA GLY A 9 -8.83 2.25 4.05
C GLY A 9 -7.94 2.20 5.28
N ARG A 10 -7.85 1.03 5.90
CA ARG A 10 -7.05 0.79 7.12
C ARG A 10 -5.89 -0.16 6.82
N LEU A 11 -4.76 0.02 7.48
CA LEU A 11 -3.67 -0.96 7.45
C LEU A 11 -4.10 -2.21 8.22
N THR A 12 -3.80 -3.38 7.66
CA THR A 12 -4.12 -4.66 8.33
C THR A 12 -3.08 -5.07 9.37
N LYS A 13 -1.89 -4.48 9.30
CA LYS A 13 -0.74 -4.64 10.19
C LYS A 13 0.26 -3.52 9.94
N ASP A 14 1.29 -3.44 10.77
CA ASP A 14 2.39 -2.50 10.57
C ASP A 14 3.13 -2.77 9.23
N PRO A 15 3.57 -1.74 8.50
CA PRO A 15 4.35 -1.89 7.28
C PRO A 15 5.69 -2.59 7.50
N ASP A 16 6.04 -3.53 6.62
CA ASP A 16 7.35 -4.19 6.62
C ASP A 16 8.35 -3.37 5.78
N LEU A 17 9.34 -2.76 6.44
CA LEU A 17 10.38 -1.95 5.82
C LEU A 17 11.61 -2.80 5.48
N ARG A 18 12.03 -2.76 4.22
CA ARG A 18 13.22 -3.43 3.72
C ARG A 18 14.08 -2.48 2.89
N TYR A 19 15.32 -2.88 2.65
CA TYR A 19 16.22 -2.16 1.77
C TYR A 19 16.55 -3.02 0.55
N THR A 20 16.52 -2.42 -0.63
CA THR A 20 17.01 -3.05 -1.86
C THR A 20 18.53 -3.24 -1.79
N ALA A 21 19.11 -4.05 -2.69
CA ALA A 21 20.57 -4.21 -2.79
C ALA A 21 21.32 -2.88 -3.01
N ASN A 22 20.64 -1.89 -3.60
CA ASN A 22 21.19 -0.55 -3.85
C ASN A 22 20.93 0.43 -2.68
N GLY A 23 20.41 -0.04 -1.53
CA GLY A 23 20.17 0.78 -0.35
C GLY A 23 18.88 1.60 -0.36
N THR A 24 18.02 1.47 -1.37
CA THR A 24 16.72 2.16 -1.39
C THR A 24 15.73 1.50 -0.42
N ALA A 25 15.10 2.30 0.45
CA ALA A 25 14.06 1.87 1.37
C ALA A 25 12.74 1.55 0.63
N VAL A 26 12.13 0.41 0.94
CA VAL A 26 10.86 -0.07 0.37
C VAL A 26 9.99 -0.62 1.50
N ALA A 27 8.77 -0.10 1.63
CA ALA A 27 7.79 -0.59 2.60
C ALA A 27 6.69 -1.40 1.90
N ASN A 28 6.40 -2.60 2.42
CA ASN A 28 5.26 -3.42 1.99
C ASN A 28 4.15 -3.35 3.04
N PHE A 29 2.94 -3.03 2.62
CA PHE A 29 1.77 -2.98 3.49
C PHE A 29 0.50 -3.39 2.73
N THR A 30 -0.52 -3.82 3.47
CA THR A 30 -1.83 -4.19 2.93
C THR A 30 -2.87 -3.23 3.47
N VAL A 31 -3.69 -2.66 2.57
CA VAL A 31 -4.80 -1.77 2.92
C VAL A 31 -6.11 -2.53 2.75
N ALA A 32 -6.88 -2.67 3.83
CA ALA A 32 -8.25 -3.13 3.78
C ALA A 32 -9.18 -1.95 3.41
N VAL A 33 -9.91 -2.10 2.32
CA VAL A 33 -10.84 -1.09 1.80
C VAL A 33 -12.24 -1.69 1.81
N ASN A 34 -13.15 -1.10 2.57
CA ASN A 34 -14.56 -1.45 2.52
C ASN A 34 -15.19 -0.78 1.29
N ARG A 35 -15.87 -1.56 0.45
CA ARG A 35 -16.61 -1.06 -0.69
C ARG A 35 -18.12 -1.16 -0.42
N PRO A 36 -18.76 -0.08 0.06
CA PRO A 36 -20.21 -0.04 0.12
C PRO A 36 -20.75 0.00 -1.31
N PHE A 37 -21.70 -0.87 -1.62
CA PHE A 37 -22.52 -0.76 -2.83
C PHE A 37 -23.87 -0.18 -2.40
N SER A 38 -24.29 0.89 -3.06
CA SER A 38 -25.61 1.52 -2.93
C SER A 38 -26.50 1.12 -4.09
#